data_AF-A3IXC5-F1
#
_entry.id   AF-A3IXC5-F1
#
_cell.length_a   1.000
_cell.length_b   1.000
_cell.length_c   1.000
_cell.angle_alpha   90.00
_cell.angle_beta   90.00
_cell.angle_gamma   90.00
#
_symmetry.space_group_name_H-M   'P 1'
#
loop_
_entity.id
_entity.type
_entity.pdbx_description
1 polymer ?
#
loop_
_entity_poly.entity_id
_entity_poly.type
_entity_poly.pdbx_seq_one_letter_code
_entity_poly.pdbx_strand_id
1 'polypeptide(L)'
;MEFSKRREKCEIRVSASEKQKIQELATHLGLSVSAMIRQILIQKHSLISEPEVRTILSEIRNNLSIISNNLNELNSPVNPPIVVELQTDVQQLKETIAEIKKNRA
;
A
#
# COMPACT_ATOMS: atom_id res chain seq x y z
N MET A 1 9.71 12.43 24.95
CA MET A 1 8.42 11.72 24.80
C MET A 1 7.99 11.27 26.19
N GLU A 2 7.06 11.99 26.82
CA GLU A 2 6.48 11.51 28.08
C GLU A 2 5.55 10.34 27.77
N PHE A 3 5.86 9.17 28.34
CA PHE A 3 4.90 8.06 28.35
C PHE A 3 3.73 8.48 29.23
N SER A 4 2.61 8.86 28.62
CA SER A 4 1.36 9.17 29.31
C SER A 4 1.04 8.06 30.31
N LYS A 5 1.17 8.37 31.61
CA LYS A 5 0.86 7.44 32.69
C LYS A 5 -0.59 6.97 32.57
N ARG A 6 -0.83 5.68 32.83
CA ARG A 6 -2.18 5.07 32.81
C ARG A 6 -3.07 5.82 33.81
N ARG A 7 -4.09 6.53 33.31
CA ARG A 7 -4.94 7.39 34.15
C ARG A 7 -6.16 6.66 34.72
N GLU A 8 -6.62 5.61 34.05
CA GLU A 8 -7.83 4.87 34.40
C GLU A 8 -7.51 3.51 35.02
N LYS A 9 -8.28 3.15 36.06
CA LYS A 9 -8.22 1.85 36.72
C LYS A 9 -9.44 1.03 36.30
N CYS A 10 -9.21 -0.22 35.96
CA CYS A 10 -10.25 -1.20 35.64
C CYS A 10 -10.16 -2.33 36.66
N GLU A 11 -11.29 -2.64 37.29
CA GLU A 11 -11.41 -3.75 38.23
C GLU A 11 -12.22 -4.87 37.59
N ILE A 12 -11.68 -6.09 37.62
CA ILE A 12 -12.33 -7.27 37.05
C ILE A 12 -12.57 -8.24 38.21
N ARG A 13 -13.84 -8.56 38.46
CA ARG A 13 -14.22 -9.54 39.48
C ARG A 13 -14.14 -10.93 38.87
N VAL A 14 -13.45 -11.81 39.57
CA VAL A 14 -13.27 -13.21 39.20
C VAL A 14 -13.36 -14.07 40.46
N SER A 15 -13.74 -15.33 40.30
CA SER A 15 -13.64 -16.35 41.34
C SER A 15 -12.17 -16.65 41.68
N ALA A 16 -11.95 -17.33 42.81
CA ALA A 16 -10.61 -17.71 43.25
C ALA A 16 -9.92 -18.66 42.25
N SER A 17 -10.66 -19.61 41.66
CA SER A 17 -10.14 -20.56 40.68
C SER A 17 -9.78 -19.88 39.36
N GLU A 18 -10.59 -18.91 38.91
CA GLU A 18 -10.26 -18.09 37.74
C GLU A 18 -9.03 -17.22 37.98
N LYS A 19 -8.91 -16.60 39.16
CA LYS A 19 -7.73 -15.82 39.53
C LYS A 19 -6.46 -16.65 39.45
N GLN A 20 -6.49 -17.89 39.95
CA GLN A 20 -5.36 -18.81 39.87
C GLN A 20 -4.99 -19.13 38.42
N LYS A 21 -5.97 -19.51 37.59
CA LYS A 21 -5.74 -19.80 36.16
C LYS A 21 -5.16 -18.59 35.41
N ILE A 22 -5.69 -17.39 35.66
CA ILE A 22 -5.18 -16.15 35.06
C ILE A 22 -3.72 -15.92 35.45
N GLN A 23 -3.37 -16.18 36.70
CA GLN A 23 -1.99 -16.02 37.19
C GLN A 23 -1.05 -17.05 36.55
N GLU A 24 -1.47 -18.31 36.44
CA GLU A 24 -0.70 -19.38 35.78
C GLU A 24 -0.45 -19.05 34.31
N LEU A 25 -1.49 -18.62 33.58
CA LEU A 25 -1.38 -18.22 32.17
C LEU A 25 -0.45 -17.01 32.00
N ALA A 26 -0.58 -15.99 32.85
CA ALA A 26 0.30 -14.83 32.80
C ALA A 26 1.77 -15.22 33.03
N THR A 27 2.00 -16.10 34.00
CA THR A 27 3.34 -16.61 34.33
C THR A 27 3.92 -17.43 33.18
N HIS A 28 3.12 -18.29 32.56
CA HIS A 28 3.52 -19.09 31.40
C HIS A 28 3.96 -18.21 30.22
N LEU A 29 3.29 -17.08 30.02
CA LEU A 29 3.61 -16.11 28.97
C LEU A 29 4.75 -15.14 29.36
N GLY A 30 5.27 -15.22 30.59
CA GLY A 30 6.28 -14.28 31.10
C GLY A 30 5.74 -12.85 31.26
N LEU A 31 4.42 -12.68 31.40
CA LEU A 31 3.75 -11.40 31.49
C LEU A 31 3.18 -11.16 32.89
N SER A 32 3.00 -9.89 33.27
CA SER A 32 2.13 -9.57 34.40
C SER A 32 0.66 -9.77 34.00
N VAL A 33 -0.20 -10.10 34.97
CA VAL A 33 -1.66 -10.22 34.77
C VAL A 33 -2.23 -8.99 34.09
N SER A 34 -1.81 -7.79 34.51
CA SER A 34 -2.25 -6.53 33.90
C SER A 34 -1.77 -6.32 32.47
N ALA A 35 -0.61 -6.85 32.10
CA ALA A 35 -0.11 -6.79 30.73
C ALA A 35 -0.89 -7.75 29.82
N MET A 36 -1.08 -9.00 30.27
CA MET A 36 -1.83 -10.02 29.54
C MET A 36 -3.29 -9.59 29.31
N ILE A 37 -4.00 -9.16 30.35
CA ILE A 37 -5.40 -8.71 30.23
C ILE A 37 -5.51 -7.51 29.28
N ARG A 38 -4.58 -6.56 29.35
CA ARG A 38 -4.56 -5.41 28.44
C ARG A 38 -4.37 -5.84 27.00
N GLN A 39 -3.46 -6.76 26.73
CA GLN A 39 -3.23 -7.28 25.39
C GLN A 39 -4.50 -7.93 24.84
N ILE A 40 -5.18 -8.75 25.64
CA ILE A 40 -6.45 -9.39 25.25
C ILE A 40 -7.52 -8.34 24.95
N LEU A 41 -7.70 -7.35 25.84
CA LEU A 41 -8.70 -6.31 25.66
C LEU A 41 -8.41 -5.44 24.43
N ILE A 42 -7.15 -5.04 24.21
CA ILE A 42 -6.76 -4.29 23.02
C ILE A 42 -6.97 -5.13 21.77
N GLN A 43 -6.55 -6.40 21.75
CA GLN A 43 -6.73 -7.29 20.60
C GLN A 43 -8.21 -7.53 20.28
N LYS A 44 -9.07 -7.63 21.29
CA LYS A 44 -10.52 -7.74 21.11
C LYS A 44 -11.17 -6.45 20.62
N HIS A 45 -10.64 -5.28 20.98
CA HIS A 45 -11.14 -3.99 20.52
C HIS A 45 -10.50 -3.53 19.20
N SER A 46 -9.38 -4.10 18.79
CA SER A 46 -8.74 -3.87 17.48
C SER A 46 -9.29 -4.79 16.39
N LEU A 47 -10.54 -5.26 16.53
CA LEU A 47 -11.30 -5.86 15.44
C LEU A 47 -11.68 -4.78 14.41
N ILE A 48 -10.68 -4.15 13.79
CA ILE A 48 -10.74 -4.10 12.33
C ILE A 48 -10.54 -5.56 11.97
N SER A 49 -11.63 -6.22 11.61
CA SER A 49 -11.60 -7.65 11.38
C SER A 49 -10.49 -7.93 10.36
N GLU A 50 -9.67 -8.97 10.59
CA GLU A 50 -8.71 -9.43 9.59
C GLU A 50 -9.30 -9.46 8.15
N PRO A 51 -10.60 -9.82 7.95
CA PRO A 51 -11.26 -9.67 6.65
C PRO A 51 -11.36 -8.22 6.14
N GLU A 52 -11.71 -7.21 6.95
CA GLU A 52 -11.76 -5.81 6.49
C GLU A 52 -10.39 -5.28 6.06
N VAL A 53 -9.33 -5.59 6.80
CA VAL A 53 -7.96 -5.21 6.39
C VAL A 53 -7.58 -5.90 5.08
N ARG A 54 -7.92 -7.19 4.92
CA ARG A 54 -7.69 -7.93 3.67
C ARG A 54 -8.48 -7.37 2.50
N THR A 55 -9.72 -6.94 2.72
CA THR A 55 -10.55 -6.29 1.70
C THR A 55 -9.94 -4.97 1.27
N ILE A 56 -9.60 -4.09 2.22
CA ILE A 56 -8.97 -2.79 1.94
C ILE A 56 -7.62 -2.98 1.21
N LEU A 57 -6.78 -3.94 1.63
CA LEU A 57 -5.52 -4.23 0.94
C LEU A 57 -5.72 -4.78 -0.47
N SER A 58 -6.77 -5.58 -0.70
CA SER A 58 -7.11 -6.10 -2.03
C SER A 58 -7.61 -4.99 -2.95
N GLU A 59 -8.43 -4.06 -2.43
CA GLU A 59 -8.88 -2.88 -3.17
C GLU A 59 -7.71 -1.96 -3.52
N ILE A 60 -6.80 -1.69 -2.56
CA ILE A 60 -5.58 -0.92 -2.80
C ILE A 60 -4.74 -1.58 -3.90
N ARG A 61 -4.55 -2.91 -3.84
CA ARG A 61 -3.78 -3.66 -4.84
C ARG A 61 -4.39 -3.53 -6.23
N ASN A 62 -5.71 -3.66 -6.36
CA ASN A 62 -6.41 -3.51 -7.63
C ASN A 62 -6.27 -2.10 -8.17
N ASN A 63 -6.47 -1.08 -7.33
CA ASN A 63 -6.32 0.31 -7.71
C ASN A 63 -4.90 0.63 -8.18
N LEU A 64 -3.87 0.12 -7.50
CA LEU A 64 -2.48 0.28 -7.92
C LEU A 64 -2.20 -0.41 -9.27
N SER A 65 -2.78 -1.58 -9.52
CA SER A 65 -2.66 -2.24 -10.82
C SER A 65 -3.30 -1.44 -11.94
N ILE A 66 -4.48 -0.86 -11.71
CA ILE A 66 -5.16 0.01 -12.68
C ILE A 66 -4.32 1.25 -12.94
N ILE A 67 -3.81 1.91 -11.89
CA ILE A 67 -2.94 3.08 -12.03
C ILE A 67 -1.69 2.71 -12.84
N SER A 68 -1.05 1.59 -12.55
CA SER A 68 0.15 1.15 -13.28
C SER A 68 -0.15 0.90 -14.76
N ASN A 69 -1.28 0.27 -15.08
CA ASN A 69 -1.68 0.05 -16.48
C ASN A 69 -1.97 1.38 -17.19
N ASN A 70 -2.71 2.28 -16.55
CA ASN A 70 -3.00 3.60 -17.11
C ASN A 70 -1.71 4.41 -17.31
N LEU A 71 -0.76 4.34 -16.39
CA LEU A 71 0.55 4.98 -16.55
C LEU A 71 1.36 4.35 -17.68
N ASN A 72 1.29 3.04 -17.87
CA ASN A 72 1.93 2.37 -19.00
C ASN A 72 1.28 2.75 -20.34
N GLU A 73 -0.04 2.93 -20.38
CA GLU A 73 -0.75 3.40 -21.56
C GLU A 73 -0.46 4.87 -21.87
N LEU A 74 -0.39 5.74 -20.85
CA LEU A 74 -0.02 7.15 -20.99
C LEU A 74 1.45 7.34 -21.39
N ASN A 75 2.34 6.45 -20.91
CA ASN A 75 3.76 6.42 -21.31
C ASN A 75 4.00 5.59 -22.56
N SER A 76 2.97 4.93 -23.10
CA SER A 76 3.08 4.24 -24.37
C SER A 76 3.26 5.32 -25.42
N PRO A 77 4.44 5.39 -26.08
CA PRO A 77 4.70 6.44 -27.05
C PRO A 77 3.59 6.41 -28.09
N VAL A 78 2.99 7.57 -28.36
CA VAL A 78 2.12 7.82 -29.51
C VAL A 78 2.74 7.10 -30.71
N ASN A 79 2.10 6.00 -31.14
CA ASN A 79 2.51 5.09 -32.20
C ASN A 79 3.90 5.37 -32.81
N PRO A 80 4.98 4.74 -32.32
CA PRO A 80 6.31 4.86 -32.91
C PRO A 80 6.34 4.62 -34.43
N PRO A 81 5.53 3.72 -35.03
CA PRO A 81 5.56 3.51 -36.48
C PRO A 81 5.24 4.78 -37.27
N ILE A 82 4.22 5.54 -36.86
CA ILE A 82 3.77 6.74 -37.58
C ILE A 82 4.80 7.87 -37.40
N VAL A 83 5.39 8.01 -36.21
CA VAL A 83 6.43 9.02 -35.96
C VAL A 83 7.70 8.72 -36.76
N VAL A 84 8.09 7.44 -36.86
CA VAL A 84 9.25 7.01 -37.66
C VAL A 84 8.99 7.20 -39.16
N GLU A 85 7.78 6.91 -39.63
CA GLU A 85 7.37 7.12 -41.01
C GLU A 85 7.38 8.62 -41.36
N LEU A 86 6.79 9.47 -40.50
CA LEU A 86 6.84 10.93 -40.65
C LEU A 86 8.26 11.50 -40.60
N GLN A 87 9.15 10.96 -39.75
CA GLN A 87 10.55 11.36 -39.71
C GLN A 87 11.28 11.03 -41.01
N THR A 88 10.96 9.86 -41.60
CA THR A 88 11.52 9.43 -42.90
C THR A 88 11.02 10.33 -44.02
N ASP A 89 9.72 10.61 -44.09
CA ASP A 89 9.11 11.50 -45.09
C ASP A 89 9.68 12.91 -45.01
N VAL A 90 9.85 13.45 -43.79
CA VAL A 90 10.46 14.78 -43.58
C VAL A 90 11.91 14.82 -44.05
N GLN A 91 12.67 13.73 -43.87
CA GLN A 91 14.06 13.65 -44.33
C GLN A 91 14.14 13.62 -45.87
N GLN A 92 13.30 12.82 -46.53
CA GLN A 92 13.22 12.78 -47.99
C GLN A 92 12.78 14.12 -48.60
N LEU A 93 11.84 14.82 -47.94
CA LEU A 93 11.42 16.17 -48.34
C LEU A 93 12.59 17.17 -48.26
N LYS A 94 13.41 17.11 -47.21
CA LYS A 94 14.59 17.98 -47.07
C LYS A 94 15.61 17.75 -48.20
N GLU A 95 15.86 16.50 -48.54
CA GLU A 95 16.77 16.11 -49.61
C GLU A 95 16.26 16.60 -50.97
N THR A 96 14.97 16.38 -51.25
CA THR A 96 14.30 16.88 -52.46
C THR A 96 14.39 18.41 -52.57
N ILE A 97 14.14 19.13 -51.47
CA ILE A 97 14.25 20.60 -51.43
C ILE A 97 15.70 21.06 -51.69
N ALA A 98 16.69 20.37 -51.14
CA ALA A 98 18.10 20.68 -51.35
C ALA A 98 18.52 20.48 -52.81
N GLU A 99 18.04 19.40 -53.44
CA GLU A 99 18.30 19.11 -54.85
C GLU A 99 17.63 20.13 -55.78
N ILE A 100 16.37 20.50 -55.52
CA ILE A 100 15.68 21.57 -56.26
C ILE A 100 16.44 22.89 -56.15
N LYS A 101 16.94 23.23 -54.96
CA LYS A 101 17.74 24.46 -54.76
C LYS A 101 19.06 24.43 -55.53
N LYS A 102 19.73 23.27 -55.57
CA LYS A 102 20.98 23.08 -56.30
C LYS A 102 20.78 23.18 -57.82
N ASN A 103 19.63 22.71 -58.32
CA ASN A 103 19.31 22.71 -59.75
C ASN A 103 18.61 24.01 -60.23
N ARG A 104 18.28 24.92 -59.31
CA ARG A 104 17.69 26.25 -59.60
C ARG A 104 18.63 27.42 -59.30
N ALA A 105 19.86 27.15 -58.83
CA ALA A 105 20.95 28.11 -58.69
C ALA A 105 21.89 27.99 -59.91
#